data_AF-A0A6B2LHL1-F1
#
_entry.id   AF-A0A6B2LHL1-F1
#
_cell.length_a   1.000
_cell.length_b   1.000
_cell.length_c   1.000
_cell.angle_alpha   90.00
_cell.angle_beta   90.00
_cell.angle_gamma   90.00
#
_symmetry.space_group_name_H-M   'P 1'
#
loop_
_entity.id
_entity.type
_entity.pdbx_description
1 polymer ?
#
loop_
_entity_poly.entity_id
_entity_poly.type
_entity_poly.pdbx_seq_one_letter_code
_entity_poly.pdbx_strand_id
1 'polypeptide(L)'
;MENYLYCTYCKGTTARQDQVTALSLDIEGTSSIEEAFLRYFEAEVLDGNNLYLCQYCLGRRKTIKGVSIVQLPFIATIGIKRFVFNFEDMKIEKLYHKVVFHEIIDMNQFMVNGKIYSEDDTEAFSNAPSAMEKREQLKRRFLLNGPYVYELYCIIAHQGRADAGNYCAFIKCLKTKRWLQFDTMVSLATPQLILSTLGGTNQDPSAVCLYYRQLGESPQHNKIPISI
;
A
#
# COMPACT_ATOMS: atom_id res chain seq x y z
N MET A 1 2.98 6.63 12.05
CA MET A 1 3.04 7.70 11.02
C MET A 1 3.11 9.04 11.71
N GLU A 2 3.44 10.09 10.99
CA GLU A 2 3.34 11.46 11.49
C GLU A 2 2.47 12.32 10.57
N ASN A 3 1.61 13.14 11.18
CA ASN A 3 0.85 14.19 10.52
C ASN A 3 1.57 15.51 10.79
N TYR A 4 2.01 16.21 9.74
CA TYR A 4 2.78 17.44 9.88
C TYR A 4 2.06 18.65 9.29
N LEU A 5 2.36 19.82 9.87
CA LEU A 5 1.88 21.13 9.44
C LEU A 5 3.08 22.07 9.33
N TYR A 6 3.39 22.48 8.10
CA TYR A 6 4.45 23.41 7.80
C TYR A 6 3.89 24.79 7.45
N CYS A 7 4.18 25.79 8.28
CA CYS A 7 3.76 27.16 8.02
C CYS A 7 4.65 27.82 6.97
N THR A 8 4.08 28.26 5.85
CA THR A 8 4.88 28.85 4.77
C THR A 8 5.44 30.22 5.11
N TYR A 9 4.86 30.90 6.11
CA TYR A 9 5.28 32.22 6.58
C TYR A 9 6.45 32.16 7.57
N CYS A 10 6.27 31.55 8.75
CA CYS A 10 7.33 31.48 9.77
C CYS A 10 8.28 30.30 9.62
N LYS A 11 8.03 29.39 8.66
CA LYS A 11 8.84 28.18 8.43
C LYS A 11 8.85 27.18 9.58
N GLY A 12 8.01 27.39 10.60
CA GLY A 12 7.82 26.46 11.71
C GLY A 12 7.01 25.24 11.26
N THR A 13 7.44 24.06 11.73
CA THR A 13 6.76 22.78 11.51
C THR A 13 6.24 22.24 12.84
N THR A 14 5.00 21.75 12.84
CA THR A 14 4.46 20.94 13.92
C THR A 14 4.21 19.55 13.39
N ALA A 15 4.47 18.52 14.20
CA ALA A 15 4.23 17.14 13.82
C ALA A 15 3.57 16.41 14.99
N ARG A 16 2.58 15.58 14.68
CA ARG A 16 1.92 14.68 15.61
C ARG A 16 2.14 13.25 15.15
N GLN A 17 2.63 12.41 16.04
CA GLN A 17 2.76 10.98 15.77
C GLN A 17 1.46 10.25 16.08
N ASP A 18 1.03 9.41 15.16
CA ASP A 18 -0.13 8.53 15.32
C ASP A 18 0.26 7.09 14.97
N GLN A 19 -0.18 6.15 15.80
CA GLN A 19 -0.02 4.72 15.55
C GLN A 19 -1.14 4.24 14.63
N VAL A 20 -0.78 3.62 13.51
CA VAL A 20 -1.73 3.12 12.52
C VAL A 20 -1.37 1.68 12.18
N THR A 21 -2.36 0.80 12.19
CA THR A 21 -2.21 -0.65 11.98
C THR A 21 -2.35 -1.06 10.52
N ALA A 22 -3.05 -0.26 9.71
CA ALA A 22 -3.23 -0.50 8.28
C ALA A 22 -3.28 0.81 7.49
N LEU A 23 -2.63 0.84 6.32
CA LEU A 23 -2.73 1.93 5.37
C LEU A 23 -3.99 1.72 4.53
N SER A 24 -4.99 2.58 4.70
CA SER A 24 -6.28 2.44 4.01
C SER A 24 -6.32 3.34 2.79
N LEU A 25 -6.04 2.77 1.62
CA LEU A 25 -5.90 3.49 0.36
C LEU A 25 -7.27 3.75 -0.26
N ASP A 26 -7.48 5.01 -0.63
CA ASP A 26 -8.53 5.39 -1.55
C ASP A 26 -8.09 5.05 -2.98
N ILE A 27 -8.94 4.32 -3.70
CA ILE A 27 -8.66 3.83 -5.05
C ILE A 27 -9.62 4.41 -6.09
N GLU A 28 -10.52 5.29 -5.69
CA GLU A 28 -11.40 5.96 -6.63
C GLU A 28 -10.55 6.81 -7.59
N GLY A 29 -10.71 6.58 -8.89
CA GLY A 29 -9.89 7.23 -9.91
C GLY A 29 -8.40 6.87 -9.86
N THR A 30 -8.01 5.71 -9.32
CA THR A 30 -6.65 5.14 -9.50
C THR A 30 -6.67 3.83 -10.28
N SER A 31 -5.54 3.54 -10.92
CA SER A 31 -5.30 2.29 -11.64
C SER A 31 -4.33 1.34 -10.93
N SER A 32 -3.61 1.82 -9.92
CA SER A 32 -2.67 1.02 -9.13
C SER A 32 -2.61 1.44 -7.66
N ILE A 33 -2.04 0.57 -6.80
CA ILE A 33 -1.78 0.92 -5.40
C ILE A 33 -0.66 1.95 -5.26
N GLU A 34 0.30 1.97 -6.19
CA GLU A 34 1.39 2.95 -6.21
C GLU A 34 0.85 4.35 -6.46
N GLU A 35 -0.08 4.50 -7.40
CA GLU A 35 -0.78 5.76 -7.64
C GLU A 35 -1.60 6.19 -6.41
N ALA A 36 -2.30 5.23 -5.78
CA ALA A 36 -3.05 5.49 -4.56
C ALA A 36 -2.14 5.88 -3.38
N PHE A 37 -0.93 5.32 -3.28
CA PHE A 37 0.06 5.72 -2.28
C PHE A 37 0.58 7.14 -2.53
N LEU A 38 0.92 7.48 -3.77
CA LEU A 38 1.34 8.83 -4.12
C LEU A 38 0.29 9.86 -3.69
N ARG A 39 -0.99 9.59 -3.96
CA ARG A 39 -2.10 10.43 -3.52
C ARG A 39 -2.29 10.45 -2.00
N TYR A 40 -2.14 9.31 -1.34
CA TYR A 40 -2.27 9.20 0.12
C TYR A 40 -1.22 10.07 0.86
N PHE A 41 -0.01 10.14 0.32
CA PHE A 41 1.09 10.91 0.91
C PHE A 41 1.29 12.29 0.27
N GLU A 42 0.42 12.69 -0.66
CA GLU A 42 0.44 14.02 -1.26
C GLU A 42 0.09 15.08 -0.20
N ALA A 43 0.93 16.10 -0.08
CA ALA A 43 0.70 17.18 0.86
C ALA A 43 -0.35 18.15 0.31
N GLU A 44 -1.35 18.49 1.13
CA GLU A 44 -2.36 19.47 0.80
C GLU A 44 -1.93 20.88 1.24
N VAL A 45 -2.35 21.88 0.47
CA VAL A 45 -2.08 23.28 0.80
C VAL A 45 -3.34 23.91 1.39
N LEU A 46 -3.28 24.25 2.67
CA LEU A 46 -4.31 24.97 3.40
C LEU A 46 -4.20 26.47 3.09
N ASP A 47 -5.10 26.98 2.24
CA ASP A 47 -5.11 28.37 1.75
C ASP A 47 -6.54 28.93 1.63
N GLY A 48 -6.67 30.23 1.33
CA GLY A 48 -7.96 30.89 1.13
C GLY A 48 -8.87 30.84 2.37
N ASN A 49 -10.02 30.17 2.25
CA ASN A 49 -10.94 30.02 3.38
C ASN A 49 -10.50 28.95 4.40
N ASN A 50 -9.54 28.10 4.02
CA ASN A 50 -9.08 26.96 4.82
C ASN A 50 -7.73 27.23 5.55
N LEU A 51 -7.37 28.50 5.75
CA LEU A 51 -6.12 28.88 6.42
C LEU A 51 -6.01 28.27 7.82
N TYR A 52 -4.83 27.75 8.15
CA TYR A 52 -4.55 27.15 9.44
C TYR A 52 -4.10 28.19 10.47
N LEU A 53 -4.56 28.07 11.72
CA LEU A 53 -4.08 28.91 12.82
C LEU A 53 -2.71 28.43 13.29
N CYS A 54 -1.66 29.12 12.86
CA CYS A 54 -0.29 28.75 13.20
C CYS A 54 0.01 29.05 14.67
N GLN A 55 0.45 28.04 15.43
CA GLN A 55 0.79 28.17 16.85
C GLN A 55 1.98 29.10 17.13
N TYR A 56 2.88 29.29 16.18
CA TYR A 56 4.04 30.18 16.33
C TYR A 56 3.72 31.63 15.93
N CYS A 57 2.94 31.82 14.87
CA CYS A 57 2.55 33.16 14.42
C CYS A 57 1.36 33.75 15.19
N LEU A 58 0.61 32.90 15.91
CA LEU A 58 -0.67 33.21 16.55
C LEU A 58 -1.71 33.81 15.57
N GLY A 59 -1.67 33.38 14.31
CA GLY A 59 -2.53 33.90 13.25
C GLY A 59 -2.80 32.90 12.14
N ARG A 60 -3.87 33.13 11.37
CA ARG A 60 -4.26 32.28 10.22
C ARG A 60 -3.25 32.45 9.08
N ARG A 61 -2.61 31.37 8.68
CA ARG A 61 -1.54 31.36 7.67
C ARG A 61 -1.75 30.22 6.69
N LYS A 62 -1.18 30.42 5.50
CA LYS A 62 -1.03 29.35 4.52
C LYS A 62 -0.11 28.28 5.10
N THR A 63 -0.56 27.04 5.05
CA THR A 63 0.13 25.91 5.69
C THR A 63 0.09 24.70 4.77
N ILE A 64 1.20 24.00 4.67
CA ILE A 64 1.28 22.71 3.98
C ILE A 64 0.99 21.65 5.04
N LYS A 65 -0.05 20.85 4.81
CA LYS A 65 -0.43 19.72 5.66
C LYS A 65 -0.12 18.42 4.93
N GLY A 66 0.52 17.49 5.59
CA GLY A 66 0.84 16.20 4.98
C GLY A 66 0.99 15.09 6.00
N VAL A 67 1.22 13.90 5.48
CA VAL A 67 1.45 12.68 6.25
C VAL A 67 2.73 12.05 5.75
N SER A 68 3.52 11.50 6.67
CA SER A 68 4.74 10.76 6.35
C SER A 68 4.86 9.51 7.20
N ILE A 69 5.60 8.51 6.72
CA ILE A 69 5.82 7.28 7.49
C ILE A 69 7.10 7.39 8.32
N VAL A 70 6.96 7.29 9.64
CA VAL A 70 8.12 7.25 10.56
C VAL A 70 8.72 5.85 10.64
N GLN A 71 7.86 4.83 10.70
CA GLN A 71 8.24 3.41 10.80
C GLN A 71 7.14 2.56 10.19
N LEU A 72 7.53 1.47 9.51
CA LEU A 72 6.63 0.41 9.07
C LEU A 72 6.88 -0.89 9.84
N PRO A 73 5.82 -1.68 10.11
CA PRO A 73 5.95 -3.01 10.69
C PRO A 73 6.55 -4.01 9.70
N PHE A 74 7.05 -5.14 10.21
CA PHE A 74 7.53 -6.24 9.38
C PHE A 74 6.46 -6.82 8.45
N ILE A 75 5.20 -6.83 8.90
CA ILE A 75 4.03 -7.14 8.07
C ILE A 75 3.21 -5.87 7.89
N ALA A 76 3.28 -5.29 6.69
CA ALA A 76 2.47 -4.13 6.32
C ALA A 76 1.08 -4.60 5.85
N THR A 77 0.05 -3.98 6.40
CA THR A 77 -1.35 -4.21 6.01
C THR A 77 -1.83 -3.04 5.18
N ILE A 78 -2.30 -3.30 3.96
CA ILE A 78 -2.83 -2.30 3.03
C ILE A 78 -4.29 -2.62 2.76
N GLY A 79 -5.18 -1.76 3.24
CA GLY A 79 -6.61 -1.81 2.93
C GLY A 79 -6.88 -1.11 1.61
N ILE A 80 -7.69 -1.74 0.74
CA ILE A 80 -8.17 -1.17 -0.51
C ILE A 80 -9.64 -0.77 -0.28
N LYS A 81 -9.93 0.53 -0.27
CA LYS A 81 -11.28 1.05 -0.05
C LYS A 81 -12.15 0.87 -1.30
N ARG A 82 -12.63 -0.37 -1.51
CA ARG A 82 -13.56 -0.67 -2.61
C ARG A 82 -15.00 -0.30 -2.30
N PHE A 83 -15.36 -0.05 -1.05
CA PHE A 83 -16.73 0.28 -0.66
C PHE A 83 -16.82 1.78 -0.41
N VAL A 84 -17.55 2.48 -1.27
CA VAL A 84 -17.70 3.94 -1.23
C VAL A 84 -19.17 4.29 -1.04
N PHE A 85 -19.44 5.43 -0.42
CA PHE A 85 -20.81 5.92 -0.26
C PHE A 85 -21.17 6.78 -1.46
N ASN A 86 -22.13 6.33 -2.26
CA ASN A 86 -22.70 7.12 -3.34
C ASN A 86 -23.76 8.07 -2.75
N PHE A 87 -23.49 9.37 -2.82
CA PHE A 87 -24.36 10.41 -2.28
C PHE A 87 -25.61 10.68 -3.14
N GLU A 88 -25.58 10.36 -4.43
CA GLU A 88 -26.75 10.51 -5.30
C GLU A 88 -27.80 9.45 -4.98
N ASP A 89 -27.36 8.20 -4.86
CA ASP A 89 -28.22 7.05 -4.58
C ASP A 89 -28.39 6.77 -3.06
N MET A 90 -27.68 7.52 -2.21
CA MET A 90 -27.69 7.37 -0.75
C MET A 90 -27.39 5.93 -0.27
N LYS A 91 -26.48 5.24 -0.95
CA LYS A 91 -26.16 3.82 -0.69
C LYS A 91 -24.66 3.55 -0.81
N ILE A 92 -24.20 2.47 -0.18
CA ILE A 92 -22.83 1.99 -0.37
C ILE A 92 -22.74 1.23 -1.69
N GLU A 93 -21.74 1.56 -2.49
CA GLU A 93 -21.42 0.87 -3.74
C GLU A 93 -20.02 0.28 -3.69
N LYS A 94 -19.81 -0.79 -4.46
CA LYS A 94 -18.51 -1.44 -4.59
C LYS A 94 -17.84 -1.01 -5.90
N LEU A 95 -16.59 -0.57 -5.81
CA LEU A 95 -15.72 -0.27 -6.93
C LEU A 95 -15.12 -1.57 -7.50
N TYR A 96 -15.51 -1.89 -8.74
CA TYR A 96 -15.08 -3.09 -9.44
C TYR A 96 -13.93 -2.86 -10.41
N HIS A 97 -13.49 -1.61 -10.63
CA HIS A 97 -12.42 -1.35 -11.58
C HIS A 97 -11.12 -2.05 -11.17
N LYS A 98 -10.28 -2.29 -12.18
CA LYS A 98 -8.97 -2.91 -12.00
C LYS A 98 -8.06 -1.99 -11.21
N VAL A 99 -7.47 -2.52 -10.15
CA VAL A 99 -6.40 -1.88 -9.39
C VAL A 99 -5.20 -2.81 -9.39
N VAL A 100 -4.13 -2.37 -10.02
CA VAL A 100 -2.87 -3.12 -10.09
C VAL A 100 -2.14 -3.04 -8.77
N PHE A 101 -1.59 -4.16 -8.31
CA PHE A 101 -0.64 -4.20 -7.22
C PHE A 101 0.50 -5.16 -7.55
N HIS A 102 1.73 -4.69 -7.33
CA HIS A 102 2.92 -5.46 -7.65
C HIS A 102 3.31 -6.38 -6.51
N GLU A 103 3.96 -7.48 -6.86
CA GLU A 103 4.38 -8.44 -5.86
C GLU A 103 5.52 -7.93 -4.97
N ILE A 104 6.28 -6.94 -5.43
CA ILE A 104 7.34 -6.29 -4.67
C ILE A 104 7.10 -4.79 -4.73
N ILE A 105 7.07 -4.12 -3.58
CA ILE A 105 6.89 -2.68 -3.47
C ILE A 105 8.05 -2.05 -2.68
N ASP A 106 8.43 -0.84 -3.09
CA ASP A 106 9.39 0.00 -2.38
C ASP A 106 8.66 1.09 -1.60
N MET A 107 8.69 0.99 -0.28
CA MET A 107 8.06 1.95 0.63
C MET A 107 9.04 2.99 1.17
N ASN A 108 10.33 2.91 0.83
CA ASN A 108 11.35 3.84 1.34
C ASN A 108 11.04 5.29 0.96
N GLN A 109 10.46 5.52 -0.21
CA GLN A 109 10.09 6.86 -0.70
C GLN A 109 9.02 7.57 0.14
N PHE A 110 8.18 6.84 0.87
CA PHE A 110 7.11 7.40 1.71
C PHE A 110 7.53 7.61 3.17
N MET A 111 8.77 7.24 3.50
CA MET A 111 9.32 7.47 4.83
C MET A 111 9.65 8.96 5.01
N VAL A 112 9.69 9.46 6.26
CA VAL A 112 10.01 10.88 6.57
C VAL A 112 11.32 11.35 5.91
N ASN A 113 12.28 10.45 5.71
CA ASN A 113 13.57 10.73 5.07
C ASN A 113 13.67 10.16 3.63
N GLY A 114 12.56 9.76 3.03
CA GLY A 114 12.51 9.19 1.70
C GLY A 114 12.94 10.21 0.65
N LYS A 115 13.88 9.82 -0.22
CA LYS A 115 14.16 10.57 -1.45
C LYS A 115 13.29 9.97 -2.56
N ILE A 116 12.59 10.82 -3.31
CA ILE A 116 11.94 10.41 -4.57
C ILE A 116 13.07 10.23 -5.58
N TYR A 117 13.39 8.98 -5.93
CA TYR A 117 14.31 8.68 -7.02
C TYR A 117 13.55 8.74 -8.34
N SER A 118 14.02 9.55 -9.28
CA SER A 118 13.52 9.55 -10.66
C SER A 118 13.93 8.26 -11.37
N GLU A 119 13.03 7.72 -12.17
CA GLU A 119 13.27 6.57 -13.05
C GLU A 119 14.18 6.98 -14.23
N ASP A 120 15.45 7.25 -13.99
CA ASP A 120 16.46 7.43 -15.04
C ASP A 120 17.68 6.60 -14.66
N ASP A 121 17.61 5.29 -14.92
CA ASP A 121 18.77 4.38 -15.03
C ASP A 121 18.29 3.05 -15.62
N THR A 122 17.89 3.08 -16.90
CA THR A 122 17.81 1.86 -17.71
C THR A 122 19.19 1.57 -18.30
N GLU A 123 20.03 0.83 -17.57
CA GLU A 123 21.16 0.16 -18.19
C GLU A 123 20.70 -1.12 -18.90
N ALA A 124 20.87 -1.12 -20.22
CA ALA A 124 20.60 -2.26 -21.07
C ALA A 124 21.70 -3.31 -20.90
N PHE A 125 21.32 -4.53 -20.47
CA PHE A 125 22.18 -5.72 -20.60
C PHE A 125 21.46 -6.80 -21.41
N SER A 126 22.19 -7.29 -22.42
CA SER A 126 21.76 -8.27 -23.42
C SER A 126 21.68 -9.69 -22.85
N ASN A 127 20.45 -10.14 -22.63
CA ASN A 127 19.88 -11.50 -22.74
C ASN A 127 18.56 -11.49 -21.94
N ALA A 128 17.46 -11.99 -22.50
CA ALA A 128 16.15 -11.91 -21.83
C ALA A 128 16.18 -12.71 -20.51
N PRO A 129 16.16 -12.06 -19.34
CA PRO A 129 16.23 -12.77 -18.07
C PRO A 129 14.93 -13.55 -17.85
N SER A 130 15.04 -14.69 -17.19
CA SER A 130 13.88 -15.42 -16.68
C SER A 130 13.07 -14.55 -15.71
N ALA A 131 11.78 -14.85 -15.53
CA ALA A 131 10.92 -14.11 -14.61
C ALA A 131 11.48 -14.08 -13.17
N MET A 132 12.19 -15.15 -12.77
CA MET A 132 12.83 -15.26 -11.46
C MET A 132 14.04 -14.32 -11.33
N GLU A 133 14.87 -14.20 -12.37
CA GLU A 133 16.02 -13.29 -12.37
C GLU A 133 15.57 -11.82 -12.35
N LYS A 134 14.57 -11.46 -13.16
CA LYS A 134 13.97 -10.11 -13.15
C LYS A 134 13.47 -9.74 -11.75
N ARG A 135 12.80 -10.68 -11.08
CA ARG A 135 12.32 -10.50 -9.71
C ARG A 135 13.47 -10.21 -8.74
N GLU A 136 14.51 -11.01 -8.76
CA GLU A 136 15.63 -10.85 -7.82
C GLU A 136 16.47 -9.60 -8.12
N GLN A 137 16.59 -9.20 -9.38
CA GLN A 137 17.17 -7.91 -9.77
C GLN A 137 16.35 -6.73 -9.23
N LEU A 138 15.02 -6.77 -9.37
CA LEU A 138 14.13 -5.75 -8.85
C LEU A 138 14.26 -5.58 -7.33
N LYS A 139 14.30 -6.70 -6.58
CA LYS A 139 14.53 -6.67 -5.13
C LYS A 139 15.83 -6.00 -4.77
N ARG A 140 16.94 -6.40 -5.42
CA ARG A 140 18.26 -5.80 -5.17
C ARG A 140 18.23 -4.30 -5.41
N ARG A 141 17.63 -3.86 -6.51
CA ARG A 141 17.49 -2.44 -6.84
C ARG A 141 16.72 -1.68 -5.75
N PHE A 142 15.54 -2.15 -5.34
CA PHE A 142 14.78 -1.48 -4.30
C PHE A 142 15.48 -1.49 -2.93
N LEU A 143 16.24 -2.54 -2.62
CA LEU A 143 17.02 -2.61 -1.37
C LEU A 143 18.16 -1.59 -1.32
N LEU A 144 18.61 -1.04 -2.47
CA LEU A 144 19.54 0.09 -2.49
C LEU A 144 18.91 1.38 -1.95
N ASN A 145 17.59 1.52 -2.05
CA ASN A 145 16.85 2.71 -1.58
C ASN A 145 16.63 2.69 -0.06
N GLY A 146 16.78 1.53 0.57
CA GLY A 146 16.66 1.36 2.01
C GLY A 146 15.93 0.07 2.41
N PRO A 147 15.71 -0.13 3.72
CA PRO A 147 15.22 -1.41 4.26
C PRO A 147 13.72 -1.64 4.06
N TYR A 148 12.93 -0.63 3.68
CA TYR A 148 11.47 -0.71 3.60
C TYR A 148 10.99 -1.24 2.24
N VAL A 149 11.50 -2.42 1.86
CA VAL A 149 11.07 -3.16 0.67
C VAL A 149 10.23 -4.34 1.10
N TYR A 150 9.10 -4.56 0.45
CA TYR A 150 8.15 -5.59 0.85
C TYR A 150 7.75 -6.52 -0.28
N GLU A 151 7.47 -7.79 0.04
CA GLU A 151 6.94 -8.81 -0.86
C GLU A 151 5.50 -9.18 -0.45
N LEU A 152 4.57 -9.12 -1.42
CA LEU A 152 3.19 -9.54 -1.25
C LEU A 152 3.15 -11.04 -0.90
N TYR A 153 2.40 -11.39 0.14
CA TYR A 153 2.23 -12.80 0.52
C TYR A 153 0.79 -13.20 0.81
N CYS A 154 -0.13 -12.25 1.01
CA CYS A 154 -1.55 -12.56 1.19
C CYS A 154 -2.43 -11.49 0.53
N ILE A 155 -3.52 -11.94 -0.09
CA ILE A 155 -4.56 -11.12 -0.69
C ILE A 155 -5.87 -11.59 -0.06
N ILE A 156 -6.60 -10.69 0.60
CA ILE A 156 -7.99 -10.90 0.98
C ILE A 156 -8.84 -10.29 -0.12
N ALA A 157 -9.72 -11.09 -0.69
CA ALA A 157 -10.56 -10.71 -1.81
C ALA A 157 -12.04 -10.85 -1.46
N HIS A 158 -12.85 -9.95 -2.01
CA HIS A 158 -14.28 -9.97 -1.89
C HIS A 158 -14.93 -10.14 -3.26
N GLN A 159 -15.77 -11.16 -3.42
CA GLN A 159 -16.56 -11.42 -4.62
C GLN A 159 -18.03 -11.10 -4.35
N GLY A 160 -18.69 -10.36 -5.27
CA GLY A 160 -20.07 -9.92 -5.09
C GLY A 160 -20.21 -8.42 -4.87
N ARG A 161 -21.39 -8.01 -4.37
CA ARG A 161 -21.88 -6.63 -4.26
C ARG A 161 -21.58 -6.01 -2.90
N ALA A 162 -21.84 -4.70 -2.75
CA ALA A 162 -21.60 -3.99 -1.50
C ALA A 162 -22.39 -4.56 -0.29
N ASP A 163 -23.58 -5.09 -0.55
CA ASP A 163 -24.52 -5.62 0.44
C ASP A 163 -24.46 -7.14 0.62
N ALA A 164 -23.79 -7.86 -0.29
CA ALA A 164 -23.73 -9.32 -0.26
C ALA A 164 -22.53 -9.84 -1.06
N GLY A 165 -21.84 -10.83 -0.52
CA GLY A 165 -20.74 -11.49 -1.22
C GLY A 165 -20.02 -12.54 -0.38
N ASN A 166 -18.94 -13.08 -0.93
CA ASN A 166 -18.07 -14.04 -0.28
C ASN A 166 -16.64 -13.49 -0.16
N TYR A 167 -15.97 -13.81 0.94
CA TYR A 167 -14.57 -13.49 1.14
C TYR A 167 -13.72 -14.74 0.97
N CYS A 168 -12.64 -14.61 0.22
CA CYS A 168 -11.61 -15.63 0.11
C CYS A 168 -10.23 -15.01 0.31
N ALA A 169 -9.27 -15.86 0.71
CA ALA A 169 -7.89 -15.45 0.88
C ALA A 169 -6.99 -16.19 -0.10
N PHE A 170 -6.07 -15.48 -0.72
CA PHE A 170 -4.98 -16.07 -1.49
C PHE A 170 -3.72 -15.89 -0.69
N ILE A 171 -3.01 -16.98 -0.38
CA ILE A 171 -1.80 -16.93 0.45
C ILE A 171 -0.66 -17.62 -0.29
N LYS A 172 0.46 -16.93 -0.40
CA LYS A 172 1.68 -17.45 -0.99
C LYS A 172 2.45 -18.29 0.02
N CYS A 173 2.66 -19.56 -0.29
CA CYS A 173 3.56 -20.41 0.48
C CYS A 173 5.00 -19.92 0.32
N LEU A 174 5.60 -19.40 1.40
CA LEU A 174 6.94 -18.81 1.34
C LEU A 174 8.04 -19.81 0.96
N LYS A 175 7.84 -21.11 1.24
CA LYS A 175 8.76 -22.21 0.90
C LYS A 175 8.68 -22.59 -0.58
N THR A 176 7.47 -22.86 -1.07
CA THR A 176 7.27 -23.35 -2.45
C THR A 176 7.05 -22.23 -3.47
N LYS A 177 6.86 -21.00 -3.01
CA LYS A 177 6.49 -19.80 -3.79
C LYS A 177 5.18 -19.93 -4.58
N ARG A 178 4.38 -20.97 -4.31
CA ARG A 178 3.07 -21.19 -4.93
C ARG A 178 1.96 -20.50 -4.15
N TRP A 179 0.95 -20.04 -4.86
CA TRP A 179 -0.26 -19.45 -4.27
C TRP A 179 -1.31 -20.51 -3.99
N LEU A 180 -1.94 -20.41 -2.83
CA LEU A 180 -3.07 -21.24 -2.43
C LEU A 180 -4.29 -20.34 -2.24
N GLN A 181 -5.45 -20.78 -2.70
CA GLN A 181 -6.73 -20.17 -2.40
C GLN A 181 -7.34 -20.86 -1.18
N PHE A 182 -7.77 -20.04 -0.22
CA PHE A 182 -8.51 -20.41 0.97
C PHE A 182 -9.91 -19.80 0.84
N ASP A 183 -10.86 -20.63 0.46
CA ASP A 183 -12.28 -20.33 0.47
C ASP A 183 -12.96 -21.41 1.35
N THR A 184 -14.00 -22.07 0.87
CA THR A 184 -14.58 -23.24 1.54
C THR A 184 -13.60 -24.42 1.62
N MET A 185 -12.74 -24.56 0.60
CA MET A 185 -11.69 -25.57 0.53
C MET A 185 -10.36 -24.92 0.16
N VAL A 186 -9.25 -25.56 0.53
CA VAL A 186 -7.90 -25.10 0.15
C VAL A 186 -7.51 -25.73 -1.19
N SER A 187 -7.12 -24.91 -2.16
CA SER A 187 -6.69 -25.37 -3.48
C SER A 187 -5.51 -24.55 -4.01
N LEU A 188 -4.84 -25.06 -5.06
CA LEU A 188 -3.77 -24.31 -5.73
C LEU A 188 -4.39 -23.19 -6.55
N ALA A 189 -3.95 -21.95 -6.32
CA ALA A 189 -4.41 -20.81 -7.11
C ALA A 189 -3.59 -20.67 -8.40
N THR A 190 -4.29 -20.61 -9.54
CA THR A 190 -3.66 -20.36 -10.85
C THR A 190 -3.23 -18.90 -10.98
N PRO A 191 -2.25 -18.58 -11.85
CA PRO A 191 -1.89 -17.20 -12.13
C PRO A 191 -3.07 -16.34 -12.60
N GLN A 192 -3.97 -16.91 -13.43
CA GLN A 192 -5.17 -16.23 -13.90
C GLN A 192 -6.12 -15.88 -12.76
N LEU A 193 -6.28 -16.79 -11.79
CA LEU A 193 -7.11 -16.54 -10.63
C LEU A 193 -6.52 -15.44 -9.74
N ILE A 194 -5.20 -15.44 -9.51
CA ILE A 194 -4.53 -14.33 -8.82
C ILE A 194 -4.70 -13.02 -9.58
N LEU A 195 -4.57 -13.00 -10.91
CA LEU A 195 -4.79 -11.79 -11.71
C LEU A 195 -6.24 -11.30 -11.69
N SER A 196 -7.22 -12.19 -11.51
CA SER A 196 -8.62 -11.77 -11.34
C SER A 196 -8.81 -10.93 -10.08
N THR A 197 -7.92 -11.07 -9.07
CA THR A 197 -8.02 -10.28 -7.83
C THR A 197 -7.74 -8.79 -7.98
N LEU A 198 -7.22 -8.37 -9.12
CA LEU A 198 -7.12 -6.95 -9.48
C LEU A 198 -8.50 -6.31 -9.65
N GLY A 199 -9.53 -7.12 -9.91
CA GLY A 199 -10.89 -6.70 -10.25
C GLY A 199 -11.11 -6.61 -11.76
N GLY A 200 -12.15 -5.88 -12.16
CA GLY A 200 -12.55 -5.64 -13.53
C GLY A 200 -14.05 -5.85 -13.73
N THR A 201 -14.64 -6.80 -13.02
CA THR A 201 -16.06 -7.13 -13.10
C THR A 201 -16.66 -7.38 -11.72
N ASN A 202 -17.99 -7.46 -11.66
CA ASN A 202 -18.71 -7.80 -10.43
C ASN A 202 -18.57 -9.28 -10.02
N GLN A 203 -18.12 -10.13 -10.94
CA GLN A 203 -17.87 -11.55 -10.69
C GLN A 203 -16.45 -11.81 -10.19
N ASP A 204 -15.53 -10.86 -10.33
CA ASP A 204 -14.14 -11.06 -9.93
C ASP A 204 -13.97 -10.95 -8.39
N PRO A 205 -13.19 -11.83 -7.76
CA PRO A 205 -12.83 -11.73 -6.35
C PRO A 205 -11.84 -10.58 -6.16
N SER A 206 -12.34 -9.35 -6.05
CA SER A 206 -11.51 -8.14 -6.05
C SER A 206 -10.83 -7.94 -4.69
N ALA A 207 -9.52 -7.65 -4.69
CA ALA A 207 -8.72 -7.47 -3.48
C ALA A 207 -9.24 -6.30 -2.62
N VAL A 208 -9.46 -6.55 -1.34
CA VAL A 208 -9.88 -5.54 -0.33
C VAL A 208 -8.81 -5.31 0.73
N CYS A 209 -7.91 -6.26 0.92
CA CYS A 209 -6.78 -6.13 1.83
C CYS A 209 -5.57 -6.91 1.27
N LEU A 210 -4.40 -6.30 1.35
CA LEU A 210 -3.13 -6.90 0.94
C LEU A 210 -2.20 -6.95 2.15
N TYR A 211 -1.54 -8.08 2.36
CA TYR A 211 -0.47 -8.20 3.33
C TYR A 211 0.88 -8.37 2.64
N TYR A 212 1.77 -7.48 3.01
CA TYR A 212 3.12 -7.37 2.50
C TYR A 212 4.10 -7.68 3.62
N ARG A 213 5.07 -8.54 3.34
CA ARG A 213 6.14 -8.92 4.28
C ARG A 213 7.43 -8.21 3.90
N GLN A 214 8.05 -7.54 4.85
CA GLN A 214 9.34 -6.87 4.63
C GLN A 214 10.40 -7.89 4.19
N LEU A 215 11.20 -7.52 3.20
CA LEU A 215 12.37 -8.29 2.78
C LEU A 215 13.49 -8.11 3.80
N GLY A 216 14.16 -9.21 4.14
CA GLY A 216 15.15 -9.26 5.22
C GLY A 216 14.73 -10.19 6.36
N GLU A 217 15.52 -10.19 7.43
CA GLU A 217 15.26 -10.98 8.63
C GLU A 217 14.19 -10.32 9.49
N SER A 218 13.31 -11.13 10.09
CA SER A 218 12.35 -10.58 11.05
C SER A 218 13.09 -10.12 12.31
N PRO A 219 12.70 -8.98 12.91
CA PRO A 219 13.28 -8.56 14.19
C PRO A 219 13.10 -9.57 15.34
N GLN A 220 12.25 -10.60 15.16
CA GLN A 220 11.82 -11.53 16.19
C GLN A 220 12.37 -12.95 16.02
N HIS A 221 13.46 -13.16 15.28
CA HIS A 221 14.15 -14.47 15.29
C HIS A 221 14.86 -14.79 16.63
N ASN A 222 14.71 -13.95 17.66
CA ASN A 222 14.97 -14.31 19.06
C ASN A 222 13.73 -14.94 19.71
N LYS A 223 13.68 -16.28 19.65
CA LYS A 223 13.02 -17.22 20.58
C LYS A 223 11.54 -16.96 20.90
N ILE A 224 10.66 -17.58 20.13
CA ILE A 224 9.47 -18.22 20.72
C ILE A 224 9.82 -19.71 20.80
N PRO A 225 10.20 -20.26 21.97
CA PRO A 225 10.27 -21.70 22.12
C PRO A 225 8.85 -22.23 21.94
N ILE A 226 8.62 -22.98 20.86
CA ILE A 226 7.44 -23.84 20.75
C ILE A 226 7.70 -24.97 21.74
N SER A 227 7.19 -24.83 22.95
CA SER A 227 7.00 -25.96 23.85
C SER A 227 5.93 -26.85 23.23
N ILE A 228 6.33 -28.03 22.77
CA ILE A 228 5.41 -29.14 22.46
C ILE A 228 5.07 -29.82 23.78
#